data_AF-A0A355YPW8-F1
#
_entry.id   AF-A0A355YPW8-F1
#
_cell.length_a   1.000
_cell.length_b   1.000
_cell.length_c   1.000
_cell.angle_alpha   90.00
_cell.angle_beta   90.00
_cell.angle_gamma   90.00
#
_symmetry.space_group_name_H-M   'P 1'
#
loop_
_entity.id
_entity.type
_entity.pdbx_description
1 polymer ?
#
loop_
_entity_poly.entity_id
_entity_poly.type
_entity_poly.pdbx_seq_one_letter_code
_entity_poly.pdbx_strand_id
1 'polypeptide(L)' 'AFGVILIIVLYLLRNRRILQCVAGAICCAWEVTAPLAFLPILCYNGQRGRQPKWFFYWFYPAHLLLYAAIGMWVLPRILL' A
#
# COMPACT_ATOMS: atom_id res chain seq x y z
N ALA A 1 13.85 11.55 3.06
CA ALA A 1 14.92 10.52 2.88
C ALA A 1 14.56 9.15 3.46
N PHE A 2 13.85 9.09 4.60
CA PHE A 2 13.49 7.84 5.29
C PHE A 2 12.85 6.75 4.40
N GLY A 3 11.93 7.11 3.50
CA GLY A 3 11.29 6.14 2.60
C GLY A 3 12.26 5.44 1.65
N VAL A 4 13.28 6.15 1.15
CA VAL A 4 14.30 5.55 0.27
C VAL A 4 15.16 4.56 1.05
N ILE A 5 15.53 4.91 2.28
CA ILE A 5 16.29 4.02 3.19
C ILE A 5 15.48 2.76 3.49
N LEU A 6 14.18 2.89 3.77
CA LEU A 6 13.28 1.77 3.99
C LEU A 6 13.25 0.82 2.78
N ILE A 7 13.11 1.36 1.56
CA ILE A 7 13.10 0.55 0.32
C ILE A 7 14.42 -0.20 0.16
N ILE A 8 15.56 0.45 0.43
CA ILE A 8 16.88 -0.17 0.34
C ILE A 8 17.02 -1.32 1.35
N VAL A 9 16.62 -1.11 2.61
CA VAL A 9 16.65 -2.14 3.65
C VAL A 9 15.78 -3.33 3.25
N LEU A 10 14.55 -3.10 2.80
CA LEU A 10 13.64 -4.16 2.34
C LEU A 10 14.19 -4.89 1.11
N TYR A 11 14.88 -4.19 0.21
CA TYR A 11 15.49 -4.77 -0.99
C TYR A 11 16.66 -5.70 -0.66
N LEU A 12 17.57 -5.26 0.22
CA LEU A 12 18.73 -6.07 0.63
C LEU A 12 18.30 -7.32 1.41
N LEU A 13 17.29 -7.20 2.27
CA LEU A 13 16.81 -8.32 3.11
C LEU A 13 15.77 -9.21 2.40
N ARG A 14 15.48 -8.98 1.12
CA ARG A 14 14.44 -9.70 0.33
C ARG A 14 14.56 -11.22 0.37
N ASN A 15 15.78 -11.75 0.51
CA ASN A 15 16.00 -13.20 0.53
C ASN A 15 15.63 -13.86 1.88
N ARG A 16 15.49 -13.06 2.95
CA ARG A 16 15.17 -13.52 4.31
C ARG A 16 13.93 -12.81 4.83
N ARG A 17 12.74 -13.32 4.50
CA ARG A 17 11.43 -12.69 4.81
C ARG A 17 11.25 -12.28 6.28
N ILE A 18 11.69 -13.12 7.23
CA ILE A 18 11.57 -12.83 8.66
C ILE A 18 12.40 -11.60 9.02
N LEU A 19 13.66 -11.57 8.59
CA LEU A 19 14.56 -10.42 8.79
C LEU A 19 14.02 -9.17 8.10
N GLN A 20 13.48 -9.30 6.89
CA GLN A 20 12.86 -8.19 6.15
C GLN A 20 11.69 -7.58 6.93
N CYS A 21 10.81 -8.42 7.50
CA CYS A 21 9.65 -7.94 8.26
C CYS A 21 10.06 -7.29 9.58
N VAL A 22 11.02 -7.87 10.30
CA VAL A 22 11.52 -7.30 11.56
C VAL A 22 12.24 -5.97 11.31
N ALA A 23 13.15 -5.92 10.35
CA ALA A 23 13.87 -4.69 10.00
C ALA A 23 12.91 -3.60 9.48
N GLY A 24 11.93 -3.99 8.65
CA GLY A 24 10.89 -3.09 8.16
C GLY A 24 10.01 -2.53 9.28
N ALA A 25 9.57 -3.38 10.22
CA ALA A 25 8.78 -2.97 11.37
C ALA A 25 9.54 -2.02 12.30
N ILE A 26 10.85 -2.24 12.50
CA ILE A 26 11.71 -1.35 13.29
C ILE A 26 11.89 -0.01 12.59
N CYS A 27 12.18 0.00 11.28
CA CYS A 27 12.32 1.24 10.50
C CYS A 27 11.02 2.05 10.45
N CYS A 28 9.87 1.38 10.51
CA CYS A 28 8.55 1.99 10.50
C CYS A 28 7.92 2.13 11.90
N ALA A 29 8.67 1.89 12.99
CA ALA A 29 8.14 1.90 14.36
C ALA A 29 7.56 3.26 14.78
N TRP A 30 7.91 4.33 14.06
CA TRP A 30 7.35 5.67 14.27
C TRP A 30 5.87 5.77 13.89
N GLU A 31 5.38 4.95 12.96
CA GLU A 31 3.96 4.89 12.59
C GLU A 31 3.37 3.57 13.07
N VAL A 32 2.54 3.58 14.11
CA VAL A 32 1.99 2.34 14.73
C VAL A 32 1.27 1.43 13.73
N THR A 33 0.68 1.99 12.68
CA THR A 33 -0.02 1.26 11.61
C THR A 33 0.92 0.51 10.67
N ALA A 34 2.16 0.98 10.50
CA ALA A 34 3.10 0.42 9.54
C ALA A 34 3.73 -0.93 10.00
N PRO A 35 4.15 -1.12 11.26
CA PRO A 35 4.51 -2.43 11.82
C PRO A 35 3.39 -3.46 11.68
N LEU A 36 2.13 -3.01 11.83
CA LEU A 36 0.96 -3.89 11.72
C LEU A 36 0.78 -4.45 10.30
N ALA A 37 1.23 -3.73 9.27
CA ALA A 37 1.23 -4.23 7.89
C ALA A 37 2.21 -5.42 7.67
N PHE A 38 3.22 -5.62 8.54
CA PHE A 38 4.15 -6.74 8.40
C PHE A 38 3.58 -8.08 8.89
N LEU A 39 2.53 -8.08 9.71
CA LEU A 39 1.80 -9.29 10.12
C LEU A 39 1.25 -10.09 8.92
N PRO A 40 0.41 -9.51 8.04
CA PRO A 40 -0.10 -10.23 6.88
C PRO A 40 1.01 -10.58 5.87
N ILE A 41 2.12 -9.83 5.83
CA ILE A 41 3.28 -10.13 4.98
C ILE A 41 3.96 -11.43 5.44
N LEU A 42 4.06 -11.66 6.76
CA LEU A 42 4.57 -12.93 7.31
C LEU A 42 3.63 -14.11 6.99
N CYS A 43 2.32 -13.88 7.00
CA CYS A 43 1.31 -14.88 6.60
C CYS A 43 1.26 -15.11 5.08
N TYR A 44 2.05 -14.39 4.28
CA TYR A 44 1.99 -14.50 2.83
C TYR A 44 2.83 -15.68 2.31
N ASN A 45 2.16 -16.67 1.73
CA ASN A 45 2.79 -17.88 1.17
C ASN A 45 3.62 -17.63 -0.09
N GLY A 46 3.70 -16.41 -0.62
CA GLY A 46 4.48 -16.08 -1.82
C GLY A 46 3.84 -16.54 -3.13
N GLN A 47 2.65 -17.15 -3.08
CA GLN A 47 1.90 -17.51 -4.27
C GLN A 47 0.98 -16.36 -4.69
N ARG A 48 0.91 -16.13 -6.00
CA ARG A 48 -0.02 -15.15 -6.56
C ARG A 48 -1.44 -15.68 -6.40
N GLY A 49 -2.25 -15.00 -5.58
CA GLY A 49 -3.67 -15.34 -5.42
C GLY A 49 -4.46 -15.17 -6.72
N ARG A 50 -5.70 -15.69 -6.77
CA ARG A 50 -6.60 -15.51 -7.91
C ARG A 50 -6.99 -14.04 -8.02
N GLN A 51 -6.47 -13.35 -9.03
CA GLN A 51 -6.74 -11.93 -9.25
C GLN A 51 -7.93 -11.75 -10.19
N PRO A 52 -9.04 -11.14 -9.77
CA PRO A 52 -10.17 -10.84 -10.64
C PRO A 52 -9.79 -9.71 -11.61
N LYS A 53 -9.25 -10.09 -12.77
CA LYS A 53 -8.71 -9.16 -13.79
C LYS A 53 -9.72 -8.08 -14.21
N TRP A 54 -10.97 -8.48 -14.43
CA TRP A 54 -12.05 -7.60 -14.88
C TRP A 54 -12.46 -6.57 -13.83
N PHE A 55 -12.47 -6.95 -12.56
CA PHE A 55 -12.79 -6.03 -11.47
C PHE A 55 -11.78 -4.90 -11.38
N PHE A 56 -10.48 -5.22 -11.38
CA PHE A 56 -9.42 -4.21 -11.33
C PHE A 56 -9.38 -3.35 -12.59
N TYR A 57 -9.69 -3.92 -13.76
CA TYR A 57 -9.72 -3.18 -15.01
C TYR A 57 -10.81 -2.10 -15.03
N TRP A 58 -11.99 -2.39 -14.48
CA TRP A 58 -13.07 -1.41 -14.35
C TRP A 58 -12.87 -0.43 -13.19
N PHE A 59 -12.28 -0.90 -12.09
CA PHE A 59 -12.03 -0.06 -10.92
C PHE A 59 -11.14 1.14 -11.27
N TYR A 60 -10.18 0.97 -12.18
CA TYR A 60 -9.26 2.04 -12.56
C TYR A 60 -9.95 3.29 -13.14
N PRO A 61 -10.72 3.22 -14.25
CA PRO A 61 -11.43 4.38 -14.76
C PRO A 61 -12.51 4.90 -13.79
N ALA A 62 -13.15 4.00 -13.03
CA ALA A 62 -14.25 4.38 -12.14
C ALA A 62 -13.83 5.33 -11.01
N HIS A 63 -12.71 5.05 -10.32
CA HIS A 63 -12.28 5.92 -9.21
C HIS A 63 -11.75 7.27 -9.69
N LEU A 64 -11.11 7.33 -10.86
CA LEU A 64 -10.71 8.59 -11.49
C LEU A 64 -11.92 9.47 -11.83
N LEU A 65 -12.96 8.88 -12.42
CA LEU A 65 -14.22 9.58 -12.68
C LEU A 65 -14.90 10.03 -11.38
N LEU A 66 -14.85 9.21 -10.33
CA LEU A 66 -15.39 9.57 -9.02
C LEU A 66 -14.66 10.78 -8.43
N TYR A 67 -13.32 10.80 -8.44
CA TYR A 67 -12.55 11.97 -7.98
C TYR A 67 -12.85 13.22 -8.80
N ALA A 68 -12.97 13.08 -10.11
CA ALA A 68 -13.36 14.17 -11.00
C ALA A 68 -14.77 14.69 -10.67
N ALA A 69 -15.73 13.80 -10.44
CA ALA A 69 -17.09 14.17 -10.07
C ALA A 69 -17.15 14.88 -8.71
N ILE A 70 -16.43 14.38 -7.70
CA ILE A 70 -16.35 15.01 -6.38
C ILE A 70 -15.75 16.41 -6.50
N GLY A 71 -14.62 16.55 -7.20
CA GLY A 71 -13.94 17.83 -7.40
C GLY A 71 -14.78 18.85 -8.15
N MET A 72 -15.49 18.44 -9.20
CA MET A 72 -16.28 19.35 -10.04
C MET A 72 -17.68 19.67 -9.50
N TRP A 73 -18.30 18.78 -8.73
CA TRP A 73 -19.72 18.92 -8.39
C TRP A 73 -20.03 18.98 -6.89
N VAL A 74 -19.21 18.30 -6.07
CA VAL A 74 -19.44 18.22 -4.62
C VAL A 74 -18.70 19.35 -3.93
N LEU A 75 -17.42 19.52 -4.26
CA LEU A 75 -16.58 20.54 -3.66
C LEU A 75 -17.08 21.98 -3.89
N PRO A 76 -17.47 22.41 -5.10
CA PRO A 76 -18.00 23.77 -5.30
C PRO A 76 -19.38 23.97 -4.69
N ARG A 77 -20.19 22.92 -4.51
CA ARG A 77 -21.51 23.03 -3.83
C ARG A 77 -21.41 23.11 -2.30
N ILE A 78 -20.27 22.78 -1.73
CA ILE A 78 -20.01 22.89 -0.29
C ILE A 78 -19.31 24.23 0.03
N LEU A 79 -18.56 24.78 -0.92
CA LEU A 79 -17.77 26.01 -0.77
C LEU A 79 -18.49 27.29 -1.23
N LEU A 80 -19.54 27.18 -2.06
CA LEU A 80 -20.46 28.26 -2.44
C LEU A 80 -21.75 28.17 -1.62
#